data_AF-A0A9D0M1G5-F1
#
_entry.id   AF-A0A9D0M1G5-F1
#
_cell.length_a   1.000
_cell.length_b   1.000
_cell.length_c   1.000
_cell.angle_alpha   90.00
_cell.angle_beta   90.00
_cell.angle_gamma   90.00
#
_symmetry.space_group_name_H-M   'P 1'
#
loop_
_entity.id
_entity.type
_entity.pdbx_description
1 polymer ?
#
loop_
_entity_poly.entity_id
_entity_poly.type
_entity_poly.pdbx_seq_one_letter_code
_entity_poly.pdbx_strand_id
1 'polypeptide(L)' 'MNYIPTAFGFDPDERGHFGKFGGRFVPETLMPALLELDEAYKAVRFDSGFWDEVNDLLHEY' A
#
# COMPACT_ATOMS: atom_id res chain seq x y z
N MET A 1 -3.24 14.40 15.89
CA MET A 1 -3.88 13.14 15.48
C MET A 1 -2.93 12.55 14.46
N ASN A 2 -2.37 11.37 14.75
CA ASN A 2 -1.44 10.71 13.86
C ASN A 2 -2.19 10.20 12.64
N TYR A 3 -1.59 10.30 11.45
CA TYR A 3 -2.22 9.82 10.23
C TYR A 3 -2.22 8.29 10.24
N ILE A 4 -3.40 7.69 10.09
CA ILE A 4 -3.59 6.26 9.81
C ILE A 4 -4.57 6.18 8.63
N PRO A 5 -4.24 5.50 7.52
CA PRO A 5 -5.15 5.33 6.41
C PRO A 5 -6.35 4.49 6.82
N THR A 6 -7.45 4.65 6.10
CA THR A 6 -8.60 3.76 6.18
C THR A 6 -8.93 3.24 4.78
N ALA A 7 -9.55 2.05 4.70
CA ALA A 7 -10.06 1.56 3.43
C ALA A 7 -11.04 2.58 2.82
N PHE A 8 -10.93 2.82 1.52
CA PHE A 8 -11.75 3.80 0.82
C PHE A 8 -12.50 3.13 -0.33
N GLY A 9 -13.75 3.57 -0.57
CA GLY A 9 -14.58 3.00 -1.65
C GLY A 9 -14.03 3.21 -3.07
N PHE A 10 -12.97 4.00 -3.21
CA PHE A 10 -12.26 4.24 -4.46
C PHE A 10 -10.85 3.63 -4.47
N ASP A 11 -10.54 2.73 -3.54
CA ASP A 11 -9.34 1.89 -3.63
C ASP A 11 -9.32 1.10 -4.96
N PRO A 12 -8.14 0.77 -5.49
CA PRO A 12 -8.06 -0.02 -6.71
C PRO A 12 -8.60 -1.43 -6.46
N ASP A 13 -9.02 -2.10 -7.54
CA ASP A 13 -9.40 -3.50 -7.48
C ASP A 13 -8.20 -4.41 -7.12
N GLU A 14 -8.45 -5.70 -6.89
CA GLU A 14 -7.42 -6.68 -6.54
C GLU A 14 -6.30 -6.80 -7.58
N ARG A 15 -6.56 -6.38 -8.82
CA ARG A 15 -5.61 -6.38 -9.93
C ARG A 15 -4.86 -5.06 -10.06
N GLY A 16 -5.16 -4.08 -9.20
CA GLY A 16 -4.54 -2.75 -9.17
C GLY A 16 -5.18 -1.75 -10.13
N HIS A 17 -6.40 -1.97 -10.60
CA HIS A 17 -7.09 -1.03 -11.50
C HIS A 17 -8.01 -0.06 -10.74
N PHE A 18 -7.99 1.20 -11.18
CA PHE A 18 -9.01 2.20 -10.90
C PHE A 18 -9.94 2.29 -12.11
N GLY A 19 -11.02 1.52 -12.09
CA GLY A 19 -11.88 1.35 -13.26
C GLY A 19 -11.09 0.80 -14.45
N LYS A 20 -10.93 1.58 -15.52
CA LYS A 20 -10.21 1.14 -16.73
C LYS A 20 -8.71 1.47 -16.74
N PHE A 21 -8.19 2.08 -15.68
CA PHE A 21 -6.81 2.57 -15.59
C PHE A 21 -6.03 1.80 -14.52
N GLY A 22 -4.69 1.80 -14.60
CA GLY A 22 -3.85 1.11 -13.63
C GLY A 22 -3.55 -0.32 -14.05
N GLY A 23 -3.46 -1.25 -13.10
CA GLY A 23 -3.02 -2.62 -13.34
C GLY A 23 -1.51 -2.79 -13.22
N ARG A 24 -1.03 -4.01 -13.49
CA ARG A 24 0.38 -4.39 -13.38
C ARG A 24 0.92 -4.77 -14.76
N PHE A 25 1.47 -3.79 -15.49
CA PHE A 25 2.06 -3.96 -16.82
C PHE A 25 3.59 -3.98 -16.74
N VAL A 26 4.14 -5.05 -16.17
CA VAL A 26 5.57 -5.23 -15.90
C VAL A 26 6.08 -6.55 -16.48
N PRO A 27 7.41 -6.72 -16.66
CA PRO A 27 8.00 -8.03 -16.93
C PRO A 27 7.58 -9.08 -15.90
N GLU A 28 7.36 -10.31 -16.36
CA GLU A 28 6.98 -11.46 -15.50
C GLU A 28 7.97 -11.67 -14.35
N THR A 29 9.26 -11.42 -14.61
CA THR A 29 10.33 -11.54 -13.62
C THR A 29 10.17 -10.60 -12.41
N LEU A 30 9.35 -9.56 -12.51
CA LEU A 30 9.04 -8.66 -11.39
C LEU A 30 7.78 -9.04 -10.61
N MET A 31 6.94 -9.93 -11.15
CA MET A 31 5.68 -10.29 -10.51
C MET A 31 5.84 -10.87 -9.09
N PRO A 32 6.84 -11.74 -8.79
CA PRO A 32 7.02 -12.25 -7.44
C PRO A 32 7.27 -11.14 -6.41
N ALA A 33 8.16 -10.19 -6.72
CA ALA A 33 8.48 -9.07 -5.83
C ALA A 33 7.29 -8.12 -5.62
N LEU A 34 6.48 -7.90 -6.66
CA LEU A 34 5.27 -7.08 -6.55
C LEU A 34 4.18 -7.75 -5.69
N LEU A 35 4.07 -9.08 -5.75
CA LEU A 35 3.13 -9.82 -4.92
C LEU A 35 3.57 -9.79 -3.45
N GLU A 36 4.85 -10.01 -3.17
CA GLU A 36 5.42 -9.90 -1.83
C GLU A 36 5.20 -8.50 -1.24
N LEU A 37 5.44 -7.45 -2.03
CA LEU A 37 5.20 -6.07 -1.61
C LEU A 37 3.71 -5.79 -1.34
N ASP A 38 2.81 -6.29 -2.20
CA ASP A 38 1.36 -6.13 -2.03
C ASP A 38 0.88 -6.81 -0.73
N GLU A 39 1.37 -8.01 -0.44
CA GLU A 39 1.08 -8.73 0.80
C GLU A 39 1.62 -7.99 2.03
N ALA A 40 2.89 -7.58 2.01
CA ALA A 40 3.52 -6.85 3.11
C ALA A 40 2.80 -5.52 3.37
N TYR A 41 2.47 -4.76 2.31
CA TYR A 41 1.73 -3.51 2.44
C TYR A 41 0.34 -3.75 3.03
N LYS A 42 -0.42 -4.73 2.53
CA LYS A 42 -1.76 -5.05 3.07
C LYS A 42 -1.72 -5.43 4.55
N ALA A 43 -0.64 -6.06 5.01
CA ALA A 43 -0.46 -6.41 6.41
C ALA A 43 -0.29 -5.18 7.33
N VAL A 44 0.34 -4.11 6.85
CA VAL A 44 0.64 -2.91 7.66
C VAL A 44 -0.22 -1.69 7.34
N ARG A 45 -0.98 -1.71 6.23
CA ARG A 45 -1.71 -0.55 5.70
C ARG A 45 -2.59 0.16 6.74
N PHE A 46 -3.20 -0.60 7.63
CA PHE A 46 -4.10 -0.10 8.68
C PHE A 46 -3.56 -0.39 10.10
N ASP A 47 -2.30 -0.79 10.20
CA ASP A 47 -1.64 -1.02 11.49
C ASP A 47 -1.21 0.31 12.11
N SER A 48 -1.65 0.58 13.34
CA SER A 48 -1.34 1.85 14.00
C SER A 48 0.14 1.94 14.39
N GLY A 49 0.76 0.82 14.78
CA GLY A 49 2.18 0.81 15.19
C GLY A 49 3.10 1.22 14.04
N PHE A 50 2.86 0.67 12.84
CA PHE A 50 3.60 1.04 11.64
C PHE A 50 3.47 2.53 11.33
N TRP A 51 2.25 3.07 11.36
CA TRP A 51 2.04 4.49 11.05
C TRP A 51 2.52 5.42 12.16
N ASP A 52 2.48 5.02 13.42
CA ASP A 52 3.08 5.79 14.52
C ASP A 52 4.59 5.94 14.31
N GLU A 53 5.31 4.86 13.97
CA GLU A 53 6.73 4.92 13.63
C GLU A 53 7.01 5.82 12.41
N VAL A 54 6.20 5.72 11.36
CA VAL A 54 6.32 6.59 10.18
C VAL A 54 6.10 8.07 10.54
N ASN A 55 5.10 8.37 11.36
CA ASN A 55 4.80 9.74 11.78
C ASN A 55 5.95 10.30 12.65
N ASP A 56 6.52 9.50 13.55
CA ASP A 56 7.67 9.91 14.36
C ASP A 56 8.87 10.23 13.47
N LEU A 57 9.20 9.37 12.50
CA LEU A 57 10.29 9.61 11.54
C LEU A 57 10.05 10.87 10.70
N LEU A 58 8.82 11.13 10.25
CA LEU A 58 8.49 12.34 9.49
C LEU A 58 8.55 13.63 10.33
N HIS A 59 8.45 13.52 11.67
CA HIS A 59 8.61 14.65 12.57
C HIS A 59 10.07 14.93 12.92
N GLU A 60 10.91 13.91 12.97
CA GLU A 60 12.32 14.01 13.41
C GLU A 60 13.32 14.33 12.28
N TYR A 61 12.94 14.12 11.01
CA TYR A 61 13.78 14.37 9.82
C TYR A 61 13.23 15.48 8.91
#